data_AF-A0A3M1R4A6-F1
#
_entry.id   AF-A0A3M1R4A6-F1
#
_cell.length_a   1.000
_cell.length_b   1.000
_cell.length_c   1.000
_cell.angle_alpha   90.00
_cell.angle_beta   90.00
_cell.angle_gamma   90.00
#
_symmetry.space_group_name_H-M   'P 1'
#
loop_
_entity.id
_entity.type
_entity.pdbx_description
1 polymer ?
#
loop_
_entity_poly.entity_id
_entity_poly.type
_entity_poly.pdbx_seq_one_letter_code
_entity_poly.pdbx_strand_id
1 'polypeptide(L)'
;MSHVVQLLLSLAILGILIIVAVRFLKKIRAEPAQNDSSVEDLLTNLEELRASGQLEEAEFRTIRTKLIERLRRERRNEERTG
;
A
#
# COMPACT_ATOMS: atom_id res chain seq x y z
N MET A 1 -1.92 27.25 -40.83
CA MET A 1 -1.38 25.94 -40.39
C MET A 1 -2.33 24.86 -40.89
N SER A 2 -1.82 23.80 -41.52
CA SER A 2 -2.65 22.74 -42.10
C SER A 2 -3.38 21.96 -40.99
N HIS A 3 -4.70 21.74 -41.15
CA HIS A 3 -5.53 20.97 -40.21
C HIS A 3 -4.96 19.57 -39.94
N VAL A 4 -4.23 19.01 -40.89
CA VAL A 4 -3.53 17.72 -40.77
C VAL A 4 -2.43 17.77 -39.71
N VAL A 5 -1.67 18.86 -39.65
CA VAL A 5 -0.59 19.04 -38.66
C VAL A 5 -1.17 19.17 -37.25
N GLN A 6 -2.30 19.85 -37.11
CA GLN A 6 -3.00 20.00 -35.84
C GLN A 6 -3.56 18.65 -35.35
N LEU A 7 -4.11 17.83 -36.25
CA LEU A 7 -4.58 16.48 -35.94
C LEU A 7 -3.41 15.59 -35.46
N LEU A 8 -2.28 15.61 -36.16
CA LEU A 8 -1.10 14.84 -35.77
C LEU A 8 -0.54 15.26 -34.40
N LEU A 9 -0.47 16.57 -34.12
CA LEU A 9 -0.05 17.07 -32.82
C LEU A 9 -1.00 16.63 -31.69
N SER A 10 -2.31 16.72 -31.94
CA SER A 10 -3.33 16.33 -30.96
C SER A 10 -3.25 14.84 -30.63
N LEU A 11 -2.98 13.99 -31.62
CA LEU A 11 -2.83 12.55 -31.44
C LEU A 11 -1.58 12.21 -30.63
N ALA A 12 -0.47 12.93 -30.87
CA ALA A 12 0.76 12.76 -30.11
C ALA A 12 0.58 13.13 -28.62
N ILE A 13 -0.07 14.26 -28.35
CA ILE A 13 -0.38 14.71 -26.98
C ILE A 13 -1.27 13.70 -26.27
N LEU A 14 -2.32 13.20 -26.96
CA LEU A 14 -3.21 12.19 -26.42
C LEU A 14 -2.47 10.90 -26.07
N GLY A 15 -1.55 10.46 -26.94
CA GLY A 15 -0.72 9.28 -26.69
C GLY A 15 0.14 9.42 -25.43
N ILE A 16 0.77 10.58 -25.23
CA ILE A 16 1.55 10.86 -24.03
C ILE A 16 0.67 10.83 -22.78
N LEU A 17 -0.51 11.45 -22.82
CA LEU A 17 -1.46 11.45 -21.72
C LEU A 17 -1.91 10.02 -21.35
N ILE A 18 -2.16 9.16 -22.33
CA ILE A 18 -2.51 7.76 -22.08
C ILE A 18 -1.36 7.02 -21.39
N ILE A 19 -0.12 7.21 -21.84
CA ILE A 19 1.06 6.58 -21.20
C ILE A 19 1.17 7.02 -19.74
N VAL A 20 1.02 8.32 -19.46
CA VAL A 20 1.05 8.86 -18.11
C VAL A 20 -0.09 8.27 -17.28
N ALA A 21 -1.33 8.30 -17.79
CA ALA A 21 -2.49 7.73 -17.12
C ALA A 21 -2.28 6.24 -16.77
N VAL A 22 -1.75 5.45 -17.72
CA VAL A 22 -1.43 4.03 -17.48
C VAL A 22 -0.33 3.88 -16.44
N ARG A 23 0.71 4.73 -16.43
CA ARG A 23 1.75 4.67 -15.37
C ARG A 23 1.17 5.01 -14.00
N PHE A 24 0.30 6.01 -13.90
CA PHE A 24 -0.38 6.37 -12.66
C PHE A 24 -1.32 5.26 -12.21
N LEU A 25 -2.12 4.70 -13.11
CA LEU A 25 -2.97 3.54 -12.82
C LEU A 25 -2.14 2.32 -12.39
N LYS A 26 -0.99 2.06 -13.02
CA LYS A 26 -0.09 0.98 -12.59
C LYS A 26 0.56 1.26 -11.24
N LYS A 27 0.84 2.52 -10.91
CA LYS A 27 1.37 2.90 -9.59
C LYS A 27 0.31 2.73 -8.49
N ILE A 28 -0.88 3.27 -8.73
CA ILE A 28 -2.04 3.17 -7.82
C ILE A 28 -2.55 1.72 -7.72
N ARG A 29 -2.46 0.94 -8.81
CA ARG A 29 -2.84 -0.49 -8.86
C ARG A 29 -1.67 -1.43 -8.54
N ALA A 30 -0.46 -0.92 -8.31
CA ALA A 30 0.58 -1.63 -7.56
C ALA A 30 0.39 -1.42 -6.05
N GLU A 31 -0.30 -0.35 -5.64
CA GLU A 31 -0.72 -0.10 -4.25
C GLU A 31 -1.94 -0.89 -3.70
N PRO A 32 -2.59 -1.87 -4.38
CA PRO A 32 -3.54 -2.77 -3.77
C PRO A 32 -3.18 -4.26 -3.93
N ALA A 33 -1.90 -4.61 -4.07
CA ALA A 33 -1.47 -6.02 -4.17
C ALA A 33 -0.66 -6.54 -2.97
N GLN A 34 -0.16 -5.68 -2.07
CA GLN A 34 0.61 -6.10 -0.88
C GLN A 34 0.43 -5.14 0.31
N ASN A 35 -0.75 -4.53 0.45
CA ASN A 35 -1.16 -3.93 1.72
C ASN A 35 -2.01 -4.91 2.55
N ASP A 36 -1.78 -6.21 2.37
CA ASP A 36 -1.65 -7.07 3.54
C ASP A 36 -0.32 -6.69 4.18
N SER A 37 -0.25 -5.50 4.80
CA SER A 37 0.83 -5.24 5.75
C SER A 37 0.68 -6.35 6.77
N SER A 38 1.55 -7.36 6.64
CA SER A 38 1.46 -8.58 7.42
C SER A 38 1.38 -8.16 8.87
N VAL A 39 0.65 -8.88 9.71
CA VAL A 39 0.59 -8.50 11.13
C VAL A 39 2.01 -8.50 11.76
N GLU A 40 2.98 -9.16 11.13
CA GLU A 40 4.42 -8.99 11.35
C GLU A 40 4.94 -7.58 11.06
N ASP A 41 4.64 -6.98 9.90
CA ASP A 41 5.03 -5.61 9.55
C ASP A 41 4.43 -4.57 10.50
N LEU A 42 3.20 -4.84 10.99
CA LEU A 42 2.57 -3.99 11.99
C LEU A 42 3.28 -4.08 13.35
N LEU A 43 3.82 -5.25 13.71
CA LEU A 43 4.63 -5.41 14.92
C LEU A 43 5.98 -4.69 14.78
N THR A 44 6.63 -4.78 13.62
CA THR A 44 7.88 -4.06 13.33
C THR A 44 7.68 -2.55 13.42
N ASN A 45 6.65 -2.00 12.79
CA ASN A 45 6.32 -0.57 12.90
C ASN A 45 6.01 -0.14 14.34
N LEU A 46 5.37 -1.00 15.14
CA LEU A 46 5.11 -0.73 16.56
C LEU A 46 6.42 -0.62 17.37
N GLU A 47 7.39 -1.48 17.07
CA GLU A 47 8.72 -1.46 17.72
C GLU A 47 9.51 -0.21 17.33
N GLU A 48 9.43 0.25 16.08
CA GLU A 48 10.02 1.51 15.62
C GLU A 48 9.39 2.73 16.30
N LEU A 49 8.07 2.75 16.45
CA LEU A 49 7.36 3.82 17.17
C LEU A 49 7.71 3.86 18.66
N ARG A 50 7.97 2.70 19.28
CA ARG A 50 8.51 2.62 20.64
C ARG A 50 9.95 3.13 20.71
N ALA A 51 10.80 2.73 19.76
CA ALA A 51 12.21 3.13 19.71
C ALA A 51 12.38 4.64 19.47
N SER A 52 11.46 5.26 18.71
CA SER A 52 11.42 6.72 18.50
C SER A 52 10.82 7.52 19.66
N GLY A 53 10.37 6.85 20.73
CA GLY A 53 9.83 7.48 21.93
C GLY A 53 8.43 8.10 21.74
N GLN A 54 7.75 7.77 20.64
CA GLN A 54 6.41 8.29 20.33
C GLN A 54 5.28 7.51 21.01
N LEU A 55 5.60 6.40 21.69
CA LEU A 55 4.65 5.56 22.42
C LEU A 55 5.04 5.44 23.89
N GLU A 56 4.08 5.67 24.76
CA GLU A 56 4.22 5.34 26.17
C GLU A 56 4.18 3.81 26.36
N GLU A 57 4.93 3.27 27.31
CA GLU A 57 5.06 1.82 27.54
C GLU A 57 3.69 1.14 27.78
N ALA A 58 2.73 1.86 28.39
CA ALA A 58 1.36 1.39 28.62
C ALA A 58 0.56 1.24 27.31
N GLU A 59 0.73 2.18 26.38
CA GLU A 59 0.09 2.16 25.06
C GLU A 59 0.71 1.08 24.19
N PHE A 60 2.05 0.98 24.18
CA PHE A 60 2.78 -0.07 23.49
C PHE A 60 2.31 -1.46 23.90
N ARG A 61 2.23 -1.72 25.21
CA ARG A 61 1.82 -3.04 25.73
C ARG A 61 0.40 -3.40 25.32
N THR A 62 -0.52 -2.44 25.37
CA THR A 62 -1.92 -2.64 24.98
C THR A 62 -2.05 -2.95 23.49
N ILE A 63 -1.36 -2.18 22.64
CA ILE A 63 -1.43 -2.37 21.19
C ILE A 63 -0.75 -3.68 20.81
N ARG A 64 0.43 -3.98 21.37
CA ARG A 64 1.15 -5.25 21.14
C ARG A 64 0.31 -6.47 21.47
N THR A 65 -0.41 -6.46 22.59
CA THR A 65 -1.30 -7.58 22.97
C THR A 65 -2.41 -7.80 21.96
N LYS A 66 -3.11 -6.74 21.55
CA LYS A 66 -4.19 -6.83 20.55
C LYS A 66 -3.67 -7.32 19.19
N LEU A 67 -2.48 -6.88 18.81
CA LEU A 67 -1.85 -7.22 17.53
C LEU A 67 -1.40 -8.69 17.50
N ILE A 68 -0.79 -9.20 18.58
CA ILE A 68 -0.45 -10.63 18.73
C ILE A 68 -1.71 -11.50 18.73
N GLU A 69 -2.80 -11.06 19.35
CA GLU A 69 -4.07 -11.80 19.35
C GLU A 69 -4.66 -11.90 17.94
N ARG A 70 -4.55 -10.83 17.15
CA ARG A 70 -4.95 -10.82 15.74
C ARG A 70 -4.09 -11.75 14.89
N LEU A 71 -2.76 -11.73 15.06
CA LEU A 71 -1.83 -12.64 14.38
C LEU A 71 -2.19 -14.12 14.62
N ARG A 72 -2.50 -14.47 15.87
CA ARG A 72 -2.92 -15.83 16.24
C ARG A 72 -4.26 -16.23 15.62
N ARG A 73 -5.19 -15.28 15.42
CA ARG A 73 -6.46 -15.54 14.75
C ARG A 73 -6.27 -15.76 13.27
N GLU A 74 -5.47 -14.93 12.61
CA GLU A 74 -5.18 -15.05 11.18
C GLU A 74 -4.47 -16.37 10.86
N ARG A 75 -3.41 -16.74 11.61
CA ARG A 75 -2.74 -18.06 11.50
C ARG A 75 -3.69 -19.25 11.65
N ARG A 76 -4.59 -19.21 12.64
CA ARG A 76 -5.58 -20.30 12.83
C ARG A 76 -6.63 -20.37 11.73
N ASN A 77 -6.93 -19.24 11.09
CA ASN A 77 -7.86 -19.22 9.96
C ASN A 77 -7.17 -19.76 8.70
N GLU A 78 -5.92 -19.40 8.44
CA GLU A 78 -5.12 -19.96 7.34
C GLU A 78 -5.00 -21.49 7.44
N GLU A 79 -4.70 -22.03 8.63
CA GLU A 79 -4.65 -23.49 8.88
C GLU A 79 -5.99 -24.21 8.68
N ARG A 80 -7.12 -23.50 8.78
CA ARG A 80 -8.47 -24.06 8.58
C ARG A 80 -8.98 -23.96 7.15
N THR A 81 -8.36 -23.11 6.33
CA THR A 81 -8.79 -22.85 4.96
C THR A 81 -7.84 -23.46 3.92
N GLY A 82 -6.75 -24.09 4.37
CA GLY A 82 -5.80 -24.87 3.57
C GLY A 82 -6.11 -26.35 3.52
#